data_AF-A0A143HHS7-F1
#
_entry.id   AF-A0A143HHS7-F1
#
_cell.length_a   1.000
_cell.length_b   1.000
_cell.length_c   1.000
_cell.angle_alpha   90.00
_cell.angle_beta   90.00
_cell.angle_gamma   90.00
#
_symmetry.space_group_name_H-M   'P 1'
#
loop_
_entity.id
_entity.type
_entity.pdbx_description
1 polymer ?
#
loop_
_entity_poly.entity_id
_entity_poly.type
_entity_poly.pdbx_seq_one_letter_code
_entity_poly.pdbx_strand_id
1 'polypeptide(L)' 'MQLLEMGHEIEFTYKNKEYFIPNFQDGRSLILDSEELCDYTHDINKFIKIAQVDGMTIGELFKNHNDKIEFGTIY' A
#
# COMPACT_ATOMS: atom_id res chain seq x y z
N MET A 1 5.33 0.60 7.73
CA MET A 1 4.61 -0.54 8.36
C MET A 1 3.84 -0.12 9.60
N GLN A 2 4.46 0.54 10.58
CA GLN A 2 3.80 0.95 11.82
C GLN A 2 2.47 1.71 11.61
N LEU A 3 2.38 2.57 10.59
CA LEU A 3 1.12 3.24 10.22
C LEU A 3 0.01 2.26 9.82
N LEU A 4 0.33 1.25 9.02
CA LEU A 4 -0.64 0.20 8.64
C LEU A 4 -1.08 -0.63 9.85
N GLU A 5 -0.15 -0.89 10.79
CA GLU A 5 -0.45 -1.59 12.05
C GLU A 5 -1.36 -0.76 12.98
N MET A 6 -1.24 0.56 12.92
CA MET A 6 -2.11 1.50 13.64
C MET A 6 -3.48 1.69 12.98
N GLY A 7 -3.75 1.04 11.85
CA GLY A 7 -5.02 1.14 11.15
C GLY A 7 -5.13 2.31 10.17
N HIS A 8 -4.04 3.04 9.92
CA HIS A 8 -4.07 4.15 8.98
C HIS A 8 -4.31 3.70 7.54
N GLU A 9 -4.98 4.55 6.79
CA GLU A 9 -5.05 4.44 5.33
C GLU A 9 -3.93 5.29 4.73
N ILE A 10 -3.36 4.83 3.60
CA ILE A 10 -2.21 5.50 3.00
C ILE A 10 -2.49 5.76 1.52
N GLU A 11 -2.50 7.03 1.14
CA GLU A 11 -2.36 7.46 -0.24
C GLU A 11 -0.89 7.77 -0.53
N PHE A 12 -0.38 7.28 -1.66
CA PHE A 12 0.97 7.61 -2.09
C PHE A 12 1.10 7.62 -3.61
N THR A 13 1.95 8.50 -4.12
CA THR A 13 2.29 8.56 -5.54
C THR A 13 3.64 7.91 -5.79
N TYR A 14 3.72 7.06 -6.81
CA TYR A 14 4.95 6.46 -7.31
C TYR A 14 4.92 6.40 -8.83
N LYS A 15 5.97 6.88 -9.49
CA LYS A 15 6.06 6.98 -10.97
C LYS A 15 4.82 7.62 -11.63
N ASN A 16 4.34 8.72 -11.04
CA ASN A 16 3.18 9.48 -11.51
C ASN A 16 1.85 8.70 -11.48
N LYS A 17 1.76 7.66 -10.65
CA LYS A 17 0.55 6.90 -10.39
C LYS A 17 0.20 7.02 -8.91
N GLU A 18 -1.07 7.26 -8.61
CA GLU A 18 -1.58 7.34 -7.25
C GLU A 18 -2.08 5.96 -6.80
N TYR A 19 -1.60 5.53 -5.64
CA TYR A 19 -1.94 4.27 -5.02
C TYR A 19 -2.62 4.53 -3.70
N PHE A 20 -3.57 3.66 -3.37
CA PHE A 20 -4.30 3.71 -2.11
C PHE A 20 -4.24 2.37 -1.38
N ILE A 21 -3.95 2.44 -0.07
CA ILE A 21 -3.99 1.32 0.85
C ILE A 21 -5.10 1.59 1.87
N PRO A 22 -6.35 1.14 1.61
CA PRO A 22 -7.45 1.31 2.54
C PRO A 22 -7.29 0.47 3.81
N ASN A 23 -8.13 0.76 4.80
CA ASN A 23 -8.38 -0.09 5.96
C ASN A 23 -9.88 -0.43 6.04
N PHE A 24 -10.35 -1.22 5.08
CA PHE A 24 -11.76 -1.62 5.02
C PHE A 24 -12.08 -2.76 5.99
N GLN A 25 -13.38 -3.01 6.18
CA GLN A 25 -13.88 -4.11 7.01
C GLN A 25 -13.38 -5.48 6.54
N ASP A 26 -13.12 -5.65 5.24
CA ASP A 26 -12.60 -6.90 4.66
C ASP A 26 -11.06 -6.98 4.68
N GLY A 27 -10.41 -5.94 5.19
CA GLY A 27 -8.96 -5.83 5.35
C GLY A 27 -8.34 -4.81 4.40
N ARG A 28 -7.07 -5.05 4.08
CA ARG A 28 -6.26 -4.16 3.25
C ARG A 28 -6.06 -4.76 1.86
N SER A 29 -6.13 -3.90 0.85
CA SER A 29 -5.70 -4.18 -0.52
C SER A 29 -4.79 -3.04 -1.00
N LEU A 30 -4.22 -3.18 -2.18
CA LEU A 30 -3.52 -2.12 -2.89
C LEU A 30 -4.36 -1.75 -4.10
N ILE A 31 -4.77 -0.49 -4.18
CA ILE A 31 -5.66 0.00 -5.23
C ILE A 31 -4.91 1.02 -6.09
N LEU A 32 -5.07 0.93 -7.40
CA LEU A 32 -4.59 1.90 -8.40
C LEU A 32 -5.75 2.24 -9.33
N ASP A 33 -6.15 3.50 -9.45
CA ASP A 33 -7.22 3.94 -10.36
C ASP A 33 -8.53 3.10 -10.25
N SER A 34 -8.91 2.72 -9.02
CA SER A 34 -10.05 1.83 -8.71
C SER A 34 -9.86 0.35 -9.07
N GLU A 35 -8.68 -0.05 -9.56
CA GLU A 35 -8.30 -1.45 -9.77
C GLU A 35 -7.62 -2.03 -8.52
N GLU A 36 -8.12 -3.16 -8.05
CA GLU A 36 -7.52 -3.93 -6.96
C GLU A 36 -6.33 -4.73 -7.50
N LEU A 37 -5.13 -4.42 -7.01
CA LEU A 37 -3.90 -5.08 -7.42
C LEU A 37 -3.60 -6.34 -6.59
N CYS A 38 -4.37 -6.59 -5.54
CA CYS A 38 -4.30 -7.83 -4.76
C CYS A 38 -5.59 -8.09 -3.97
N ASP A 39 -5.80 -9.34 -3.56
CA ASP A 39 -6.89 -9.71 -2.66
C ASP A 39 -6.78 -8.98 -1.31
N TYR A 40 -7.94 -8.73 -0.70
CA TYR A 40 -8.03 -8.18 0.64
C TYR A 40 -7.46 -9.13 1.70
N THR A 41 -6.74 -8.57 2.67
CA THR A 41 -6.27 -9.32 3.82
C THR A 41 -6.12 -8.48 5.08
N HIS A 42 -6.47 -9.08 6.23
CA HIS A 42 -6.22 -8.51 7.55
C HIS A 42 -4.79 -8.76 8.07
N ASP A 43 -4.07 -9.70 7.46
CA ASP A 43 -2.70 -10.00 7.86
C ASP A 43 -1.75 -9.00 7.17
N ILE A 44 -1.29 -8.01 7.94
CA ILE A 44 -0.38 -6.97 7.45
C ILE A 44 0.93 -7.58 6.96
N ASN A 45 1.45 -8.62 7.62
CA ASN A 45 2.69 -9.29 7.21
C ASN A 45 2.51 -10.06 5.90
N LYS A 46 1.30 -10.57 5.65
CA LYS A 46 0.94 -11.13 4.35
C LYS A 46 0.80 -10.02 3.31
N PHE A 47 0.04 -8.96 3.61
CA PHE A 47 -0.19 -7.82 2.72
C PHE A 47 1.10 -7.25 2.16
N ILE A 48 2.06 -6.91 3.03
CA ILE A 48 3.36 -6.31 2.62
C ILE A 48 4.20 -7.22 1.73
N LYS A 49 3.89 -8.52 1.64
CA LYS A 49 4.60 -9.52 0.80
C LYS A 49 3.87 -9.86 -0.49
N ILE A 50 2.54 -9.70 -0.54
CA ILE A 50 1.73 -10.06 -1.72
C ILE A 50 1.37 -8.84 -2.57
N ALA A 51 1.18 -7.66 -1.95
CA ALA A 51 0.86 -6.44 -2.67
C ALA A 51 2.11 -5.94 -3.39
N GLN A 52 2.00 -5.72 -4.69
CA GLN A 52 3.13 -5.38 -5.55
C GLN A 52 2.87 -4.17 -6.42
N VAL A 53 3.91 -3.36 -6.60
CA VAL A 53 3.99 -2.27 -7.58
C VAL A 53 5.20 -2.55 -8.46
N ASP A 54 4.98 -2.67 -9.77
CA ASP A 54 6.04 -2.96 -10.75
C ASP A 54 6.94 -4.16 -10.37
N GLY A 55 6.34 -5.22 -9.81
CA GLY A 55 7.04 -6.43 -9.39
C GLY A 55 7.82 -6.32 -8.07
N MET A 56 7.78 -5.18 -7.38
CA MET A 56 8.31 -5.03 -6.02
C MET A 56 7.19 -5.08 -5.01
N THR A 57 7.40 -5.76 -3.89
CA THR A 57 6.43 -5.77 -2.79
C THR A 57 6.33 -4.40 -2.12
N ILE A 58 5.19 -4.08 -1.49
CA ILE A 58 5.04 -2.83 -0.71
C ILE A 58 6.12 -2.70 0.37
N GLY A 59 6.49 -3.80 1.01
CA GLY A 59 7.58 -3.81 1.99
C GLY A 59 8.93 -3.40 1.39
N GLU A 60 9.25 -3.89 0.19
CA GLU A 60 10.48 -3.51 -0.54
C GLU A 60 10.43 -2.07 -1.05
N LEU A 61 9.29 -1.67 -1.63
CA LEU A 61 9.08 -0.33 -2.16
C LEU A 61 9.31 0.73 -1.07
N PHE A 62 8.65 0.58 0.08
CA PHE A 62 8.73 1.55 1.18
C PHE A 62 10.09 1.53 1.89
N LYS A 63 10.84 0.43 1.79
CA LYS A 63 12.18 0.33 2.39
C LYS A 63 13.29 0.87 1.49
N ASN A 64 13.22 0.55 0.19
CA ASN A 64 14.33 0.76 -0.75
C ASN A 64 14.13 1.96 -1.68
N HIS A 65 12.90 2.45 -1.81
CA HIS A 65 12.53 3.54 -2.73
C HIS A 65 11.72 4.62 -2.05
N ASN A 66 11.84 4.77 -0.73
CA ASN A 66 11.11 5.77 0.04
C ASN A 66 11.38 7.21 -0.43
N ASP A 67 12.57 7.48 -0.99
CA ASP A 67 12.96 8.76 -1.57
C ASP A 67 12.22 9.10 -2.87
N LYS A 68 11.53 8.13 -3.48
CA LYS A 68 10.78 8.26 -4.73
C LYS A 68 9.26 8.18 -4.55
N ILE A 69 8.82 8.09 -3.30
CA ILE A 69 7.40 8.00 -2.93
C ILE A 69 7.00 9.35 -2.38
N GLU A 70 5.92 9.91 -2.93
CA GLU A 70 5.27 11.09 -2.36
C GLU A 70 4.06 10.61 -1.58
N PHE A 71 4.09 10.74 -0.25
CA PHE A 71 2.94 10.43 0.58
C PHE A 71 1.91 11.54 0.45
N GLY A 72 0.69 11.17 0.09
CA GLY A 72 -0.47 12.05 0.06
C GLY A 72 -1.13 12.11 1.44
N THR A 73 -2.43 11.82 1.49
CA THR A 73 -3.17 11.81 2.75
C THR A 73 -2.94 10.53 3.54
N ILE A 74 -2.79 10.68 4.86
CA ILE A 74 -2.78 9.57 5.81
C ILE A 74 -4.00 9.78 6.72
N TYR A 75 -4.97 8.88 6.62
CA TYR A 75 -6.22 8.91 7.40
C TYR A 75 -6.09 8.07 8.67
#